data_AF-A0A1X1BMF8-F1
#
_entry.id   AF-A0A1X1BMF8-F1
#
_cell.length_a   1.000
_cell.length_b   1.000
_cell.length_c   1.000
_cell.angle_alpha   90.00
_cell.angle_beta   90.00
_cell.angle_gamma   90.00
#
_symmetry.space_group_name_H-M   'P 1'
#
loop_
_entity.id
_entity.type
_entity.pdbx_description
1 polymer ?
#
loop_
_entity_poly.entity_id
_entity_poly.type
_entity_poly.pdbx_seq_one_letter_code
_entity_poly.pdbx_strand_id
1 'polypeptide(L)'
;MMATRDAGSIVYGDFHGVLEVEEILGEEYSRDIEFMELKAIEIDKCHTQSALQLTESTRKVTLPGNLQYLRMCKAIDRNRLLLIYGKCDDMPFQGDLERSGIHIHAVHTVKVPRYSPCTTEQYHQWSKYWPLKYLKPKVTPVVCGHLTKLKVTESHQRQGKAVCIITYNDRIIAKAVDDRDSNILNHAALLAVRKVAEAQQADPKLMTNAKKRYMGQRYSSEDKGEFDAAESDIEIPDYLCTQCEVFISHEPCCMCAMALLHSRVSSVTCIMQRYALIPPLHILGALRRLHISYSNKRLDTADIARRLVIYTTGDKLKLKFPQLYVTWEILDYDAPASLNVEFLNGKTRRYIIEGYSKPERERLVAEWQFKAKLEPWPETLAPTFEGNKESKGSNNGEAEGGS
;
A
#
# COMPACT_ATOMS: atom_id res chain seq x y z
N MET A 1 0.68 -16.67 -18.31
CA MET A 1 0.22 -15.79 -19.40
C MET A 1 0.44 -14.35 -18.97
N MET A 2 1.59 -13.78 -19.34
CA MET A 2 1.88 -12.35 -19.24
C MET A 2 1.27 -11.68 -20.46
N ALA A 3 0.29 -10.79 -20.25
CA ALA A 3 -0.25 -9.95 -21.31
C ALA A 3 0.32 -8.54 -21.15
N THR A 4 1.27 -8.22 -22.02
CA THR A 4 1.74 -6.87 -22.34
C THR A 4 0.56 -6.02 -22.79
N ARG A 5 0.34 -4.86 -22.16
CA ARG A 5 -0.61 -3.84 -22.62
C ARG A 5 0.16 -2.60 -23.06
N ASP A 6 0.03 -2.34 -24.35
CA ASP A 6 0.61 -1.23 -25.10
C ASP A 6 0.23 0.14 -24.54
N ALA A 7 1.17 1.06 -24.73
CA ALA A 7 0.99 2.49 -24.55
C ALA A 7 0.01 3.03 -25.62
N GLY A 8 -1.13 3.53 -25.17
CA GLY A 8 -2.10 4.24 -26.01
C GLY A 8 -2.67 5.44 -25.27
N SER A 9 -2.33 6.63 -25.77
CA SER A 9 -3.11 7.88 -25.72
C SER A 9 -4.16 8.03 -24.61
N ILE A 10 -3.89 8.91 -23.63
CA ILE A 10 -4.90 9.42 -22.70
C ILE A 10 -5.80 10.40 -23.49
N VAL A 11 -6.86 9.87 -24.09
CA VAL A 11 -7.98 10.63 -24.63
C VAL A 11 -9.08 10.63 -23.56
N TYR A 12 -9.58 11.83 -23.27
CA TYR A 12 -10.70 12.15 -22.39
C TYR A 12 -11.87 11.16 -22.54
N GLY A 13 -12.31 10.57 -21.43
CA GLY A 13 -13.48 9.69 -21.36
C GLY A 13 -13.90 9.43 -19.92
N ASP A 14 -15.21 9.49 -19.67
CA ASP A 14 -15.86 9.33 -18.38
C ASP A 14 -15.35 8.11 -17.58
N PHE A 15 -14.95 8.35 -16.33
CA PHE A 15 -14.54 7.30 -15.39
C PHE A 15 -15.76 6.46 -14.96
N HIS A 16 -16.16 5.52 -15.82
CA HIS A 16 -17.03 4.39 -15.49
C HIS A 16 -16.25 3.24 -14.81
N GLY A 17 -15.18 3.57 -14.07
CA GLY A 17 -14.37 2.60 -13.35
C GLY A 17 -15.04 2.20 -12.04
N VAL A 18 -15.34 0.91 -11.89
CA VAL A 18 -15.70 0.32 -10.58
C VAL A 18 -14.51 0.55 -9.66
N LEU A 19 -14.68 1.41 -8.65
CA LEU A 19 -13.67 1.60 -7.60
C LEU A 19 -13.65 0.34 -6.74
N GLU A 20 -12.59 -0.45 -6.88
CA GLU A 20 -12.30 -1.56 -5.98
C GLU A 20 -11.88 -0.97 -4.62
N VAL A 21 -12.65 -1.29 -3.58
CA VAL A 21 -12.37 -0.81 -2.22
C VAL A 21 -11.61 -1.93 -1.51
N GLU A 22 -10.35 -1.66 -1.21
CA GLU A 22 -9.50 -2.57 -0.42
C GLU A 22 -9.36 -2.00 1.00
N GLU A 23 -9.56 -2.85 2.00
CA GLU A 23 -9.40 -2.47 3.41
C GLU A 23 -7.93 -2.63 3.81
N ILE A 24 -7.30 -1.54 4.24
CA ILE A 24 -5.93 -1.56 4.76
C ILE A 24 -6.00 -1.97 6.23
N LEU A 25 -5.70 -3.25 6.47
CA LEU A 25 -5.66 -3.84 7.80
C LEU A 25 -4.23 -3.82 8.37
N GLY A 26 -4.11 -3.80 9.70
CA GLY A 26 -2.82 -3.93 10.37
C GLY A 26 -2.18 -5.31 10.14
N GLU A 27 -0.87 -5.41 10.36
CA GLU A 27 -0.12 -6.66 10.21
C GLU A 27 -0.67 -7.81 11.07
N GLU A 28 -1.37 -7.51 12.16
CA GLU A 28 -2.04 -8.51 12.98
C GLU A 28 -3.11 -9.33 12.24
N TYR A 29 -3.70 -8.78 11.16
CA TYR A 29 -4.71 -9.47 10.36
C TYR A 29 -4.12 -10.43 9.31
N SER A 30 -2.87 -10.23 8.91
CA SER A 30 -2.14 -11.09 7.96
C SER A 30 -1.08 -11.96 8.63
N ARG A 31 -0.93 -11.88 9.96
CA ARG A 31 0.09 -12.59 10.71
C ARG A 31 -0.09 -14.11 10.66
N ASP A 32 1.02 -14.81 10.47
CA ASP A 32 1.12 -16.27 10.64
C ASP A 32 1.12 -16.69 12.12
N ILE A 33 0.93 -17.98 12.37
CA ILE A 33 0.84 -18.49 13.75
C ILE A 33 2.21 -18.46 14.45
N GLU A 34 2.32 -17.67 15.52
CA GLU A 34 3.47 -17.70 16.42
C GLU A 34 3.15 -18.52 17.67
N PHE A 35 4.01 -19.49 17.99
CA PHE A 35 3.85 -20.35 19.15
C PHE A 35 4.58 -19.80 20.39
N MET A 36 3.95 -19.97 21.55
CA MET A 36 4.51 -19.80 22.87
C MET A 36 4.44 -21.14 23.60
N GLU A 37 5.50 -21.49 24.31
CA GLU A 37 5.54 -22.69 25.15
C GLU A 37 5.06 -22.36 26.56
N LEU A 38 4.06 -23.11 27.03
CA LEU A 38 3.50 -23.03 28.38
C LEU A 38 3.46 -24.42 29.01
N LYS A 39 3.51 -24.48 30.33
CA LYS A 39 3.41 -25.71 31.10
C LYS A 39 1.97 -25.98 31.49
N ALA A 40 1.56 -27.23 31.32
CA ALA A 40 0.23 -27.73 31.64
C ALA A 40 0.30 -29.00 32.48
N ILE A 41 -0.63 -29.15 33.41
CA ILE A 41 -0.77 -30.34 34.25
C ILE A 41 -1.95 -31.19 33.79
N GLU A 42 -1.79 -32.51 33.87
CA GLU A 42 -2.83 -33.49 33.55
C GLU A 42 -3.63 -33.86 34.81
N ILE A 43 -4.93 -33.57 34.79
CA ILE A 43 -5.87 -33.71 35.91
C ILE A 43 -7.14 -34.44 35.45
N ASP A 44 -7.84 -35.11 36.37
CA ASP A 44 -9.17 -35.68 36.14
C ASP A 44 -10.27 -34.61 35.99
N LYS A 45 -11.21 -34.83 35.06
CA LYS A 45 -12.24 -33.84 34.73
C LYS A 45 -13.16 -33.45 35.90
N CYS A 46 -13.38 -34.35 36.86
CA CYS A 46 -14.23 -34.12 38.03
C CYS A 46 -13.78 -32.91 38.86
N HIS A 47 -12.48 -32.58 38.85
CA HIS A 47 -11.89 -31.54 39.68
C HIS A 47 -11.60 -30.24 38.92
N THR A 48 -12.16 -30.05 37.71
CA THR A 48 -11.82 -28.92 36.83
C THR A 48 -12.04 -27.56 37.50
N GLN A 49 -13.17 -27.35 38.18
CA GLN A 49 -13.51 -26.05 38.78
C GLN A 49 -12.62 -25.72 39.98
N SER A 50 -12.38 -26.71 40.85
CA SER A 50 -11.48 -26.59 42.01
C SER A 50 -10.05 -26.30 41.57
N ALA A 51 -9.55 -27.01 40.55
CA ALA A 51 -8.22 -26.78 40.00
C ALA A 51 -8.08 -25.38 39.36
N LEU A 52 -9.11 -24.88 38.70
CA LEU A 52 -9.12 -23.52 38.13
C LEU A 52 -9.04 -22.44 39.23
N GLN A 53 -9.77 -22.60 40.33
CA GLN A 53 -9.74 -21.63 41.44
C GLN A 53 -8.38 -21.61 42.12
N LEU A 54 -7.82 -22.77 42.42
CA LEU A 54 -6.51 -22.90 43.09
C LEU A 54 -5.36 -22.35 42.23
N THR A 55 -5.44 -22.53 40.91
CA THR A 55 -4.40 -22.05 39.98
C THR A 55 -4.60 -20.59 39.55
N GLU A 56 -5.69 -19.91 39.93
CA GLU A 56 -5.99 -18.54 39.45
C GLU A 56 -4.93 -17.51 39.89
N SER A 57 -4.52 -17.56 41.16
CA SER A 57 -3.49 -16.67 41.72
C SER A 57 -2.15 -16.81 40.99
N THR A 58 -1.72 -18.05 40.78
CA THR A 58 -0.45 -18.37 40.10
C THR A 58 -0.49 -17.98 38.62
N ARG A 59 -1.64 -18.19 37.94
CA ARG A 59 -1.81 -17.84 36.52
C ARG A 59 -1.74 -16.33 36.28
N LYS A 60 -2.33 -15.51 37.16
CA LYS A 60 -2.25 -14.04 37.04
C LYS A 60 -0.83 -13.49 37.15
N VAL A 61 0.04 -14.17 37.90
CA VAL A 61 1.43 -13.77 38.10
C VAL A 61 2.35 -14.31 37.00
N THR A 62 2.13 -15.56 36.58
CA THR A 62 3.07 -16.29 35.72
C THR A 62 2.79 -16.12 34.23
N LEU A 63 1.54 -15.85 33.84
CA LEU A 63 1.17 -15.72 32.43
C LEU A 63 1.52 -14.33 31.89
N PRO A 64 2.14 -14.26 30.69
CA PRO A 64 2.48 -12.98 30.08
C PRO A 64 1.23 -12.31 29.48
N GLY A 65 0.82 -11.19 30.07
CA GLY A 65 -0.23 -10.33 29.52
C GLY A 65 -1.64 -10.90 29.63
N ASN A 66 -2.57 -10.30 28.86
CA ASN A 66 -4.00 -10.60 28.94
C ASN A 66 -4.40 -11.72 27.97
N LEU A 67 -4.31 -12.99 28.40
CA LEU A 67 -4.63 -14.19 27.59
C LEU A 67 -6.12 -14.59 27.65
N GLN A 68 -7.05 -13.63 27.64
CA GLN A 68 -8.50 -13.91 27.69
C GLN A 68 -9.03 -14.75 26.52
N TYR A 69 -8.33 -14.72 25.39
CA TYR A 69 -8.66 -15.48 24.18
C TYR A 69 -8.31 -16.98 24.31
N LEU A 70 -7.46 -17.38 25.25
CA LEU A 70 -7.06 -18.78 25.42
C LEU A 70 -8.05 -19.50 26.36
N ARG A 71 -8.49 -20.71 26.01
CA ARG A 71 -9.12 -21.59 27.01
C ARG A 71 -8.02 -22.26 27.82
N MET A 72 -8.04 -22.11 29.14
CA MET A 72 -6.98 -22.62 30.01
C MET A 72 -6.96 -24.15 30.13
N CYS A 73 -8.04 -24.80 29.69
CA CYS A 73 -8.24 -26.24 29.80
C CYS A 73 -8.42 -26.87 28.40
N LYS A 74 -7.76 -28.00 28.15
CA LYS A 74 -7.97 -28.84 26.95
C LYS A 74 -8.25 -30.27 27.38
N ALA A 75 -9.36 -30.85 26.94
CA ALA A 75 -9.65 -32.25 27.19
C ALA A 75 -8.73 -33.13 26.31
N ILE A 76 -8.07 -34.12 26.91
CA ILE A 76 -7.35 -35.17 26.17
C ILE A 76 -8.30 -36.32 25.90
N ASP A 77 -8.87 -36.88 26.97
CA ASP A 77 -9.72 -38.08 26.94
C ASP A 77 -11.08 -37.84 27.58
N ARG A 78 -11.93 -38.89 27.68
CA ARG A 78 -13.20 -38.81 28.40
C ARG A 78 -13.02 -38.46 29.88
N ASN A 79 -11.92 -38.87 30.52
CA ASN A 79 -11.70 -38.68 31.95
C ASN A 79 -10.61 -37.65 32.32
N ARG A 80 -9.70 -37.31 31.40
CA ARG A 80 -8.51 -36.48 31.68
C ARG A 80 -8.49 -35.15 30.92
N LEU A 81 -7.81 -34.17 31.51
CA LEU A 81 -7.75 -32.78 31.06
C LEU A 81 -6.36 -32.17 31.30
N LEU A 82 -5.87 -31.37 30.35
CA LEU A 82 -4.72 -30.50 30.52
C LEU A 82 -5.16 -29.12 31.03
N LEU A 83 -4.57 -28.65 32.12
CA LEU A 83 -4.74 -27.31 32.66
C LEU A 83 -3.43 -26.54 32.58
N ILE A 84 -3.44 -25.39 31.91
CA ILE A 84 -2.28 -24.50 31.84
C ILE A 84 -2.17 -23.70 33.15
N TYR A 85 -0.97 -23.63 33.73
CA TYR A 85 -0.73 -22.87 34.97
C TYR A 85 0.35 -21.79 34.83
N GLY A 86 1.35 -21.95 33.95
CA GLY A 86 2.45 -21.00 33.87
C GLY A 86 3.52 -21.32 32.83
N LYS A 87 4.62 -20.56 32.89
CA LYS A 87 5.79 -20.67 32.01
C LYS A 87 6.94 -21.48 32.64
N CYS A 88 7.08 -21.39 33.95
CA CYS A 88 8.11 -22.12 34.71
C CYS A 88 7.57 -23.43 35.28
N ASP A 89 8.48 -24.35 35.60
CA ASP A 89 8.15 -25.62 36.24
C ASP A 89 7.77 -25.47 37.73
N ASP A 90 7.90 -24.26 38.29
CA ASP A 90 7.52 -23.95 39.68
C ASP A 90 6.01 -24.14 39.89
N MET A 91 5.64 -25.09 40.73
CA MET A 91 4.25 -25.41 41.11
C MET A 91 3.97 -25.05 42.58
N PRO A 92 3.86 -23.76 42.94
CA PRO A 92 3.60 -23.36 44.32
C PRO A 92 2.26 -23.86 44.88
N PHE A 93 1.34 -24.25 44.00
CA PHE A 93 0.00 -24.75 44.31
C PHE A 93 -0.10 -26.28 44.45
N GLN A 94 1.02 -27.02 44.31
CA GLN A 94 1.00 -28.48 44.35
C GLN A 94 0.46 -29.03 45.69
N GLY A 95 0.89 -28.47 46.82
CA GLY A 95 0.41 -28.89 48.15
C GLY A 95 -1.09 -28.65 48.36
N ASP A 96 -1.67 -27.64 47.71
CA ASP A 96 -3.11 -27.34 47.80
C ASP A 96 -3.95 -28.24 46.88
N LEU A 97 -3.38 -28.69 45.75
CA LEU A 97 -3.98 -29.71 44.89
C LEU A 97 -4.05 -31.07 45.61
N GLU A 98 -2.97 -31.47 46.29
CA GLU A 98 -2.94 -32.74 47.02
C GLU A 98 -3.93 -32.75 48.20
N ARG A 99 -4.05 -31.64 48.95
CA ARG A 99 -5.04 -31.48 50.03
C ARG A 99 -6.49 -31.56 49.55
N SER A 100 -6.75 -31.17 48.31
CA SER A 100 -8.08 -31.23 47.69
C SER A 100 -8.36 -32.56 46.98
N GLY A 101 -7.43 -33.53 47.08
CA GLY A 101 -7.57 -34.87 46.48
C GLY A 101 -7.34 -34.90 44.97
N ILE A 102 -6.74 -33.86 44.39
CA ILE A 102 -6.50 -33.72 42.96
C ILE A 102 -5.16 -34.36 42.61
N HIS A 103 -5.21 -35.49 41.90
CA HIS A 103 -4.02 -36.21 41.48
C HIS A 103 -3.47 -35.62 40.16
N ILE A 104 -2.20 -35.23 40.16
CA ILE A 104 -1.48 -34.79 38.97
C ILE A 104 -0.87 -36.02 38.31
N HIS A 105 -1.33 -36.37 37.12
CA HIS A 105 -0.83 -37.56 36.39
C HIS A 105 0.50 -37.29 35.70
N ALA A 106 0.65 -36.12 35.08
CA ALA A 106 1.85 -35.71 34.37
C ALA A 106 1.91 -34.19 34.16
N VAL A 107 3.12 -33.67 33.95
CA VAL A 107 3.37 -32.28 33.53
C VAL A 107 3.82 -32.27 32.08
N HIS A 108 3.15 -31.48 31.25
CA HIS A 108 3.36 -31.39 29.81
C HIS A 108 3.80 -29.98 29.41
N THR A 109 4.67 -29.90 28.39
CA THR A 109 5.00 -28.63 27.74
C THR A 109 4.16 -28.49 26.48
N VAL A 110 3.33 -27.45 26.43
CA VAL A 110 2.30 -27.24 25.40
C VAL A 110 2.65 -26.02 24.56
N LYS A 111 2.51 -26.15 23.24
CA LYS A 111 2.62 -25.04 22.29
C LYS A 111 1.26 -24.41 22.08
N VAL A 112 1.11 -23.14 22.45
CA VAL A 112 -0.12 -22.35 22.27
C VAL A 112 0.15 -21.10 21.42
N PRO A 113 -0.84 -20.57 20.70
CA PRO A 113 -0.68 -19.30 19.99
C PRO A 113 -0.35 -18.14 20.93
N ARG A 114 0.61 -17.31 20.56
CA ARG A 114 1.05 -16.13 21.33
C ARG A 114 0.07 -14.96 21.28
N TYR A 115 -0.67 -14.84 20.18
CA TYR A 115 -1.59 -13.74 19.92
C TYR A 115 -3.04 -14.22 19.78
N SER A 116 -4.01 -13.33 20.00
CA SER A 116 -5.42 -13.60 19.74
C SER A 116 -5.70 -13.57 18.24
N PRO A 117 -6.52 -14.51 17.70
CA PRO A 117 -6.92 -14.46 16.30
C PRO A 117 -7.82 -13.25 16.05
N CYS A 118 -7.51 -12.47 15.02
CA CYS A 118 -8.26 -11.27 14.63
C CYS A 118 -9.37 -11.61 13.63
N THR A 119 -9.14 -12.58 12.73
CA THR A 119 -10.13 -13.01 11.73
C THR A 119 -10.77 -14.35 12.07
N THR A 120 -11.94 -14.62 11.49
CA THR A 120 -12.61 -15.93 11.59
C THR A 120 -11.76 -17.04 10.96
N GLU A 121 -11.07 -16.75 9.86
CA GLU A 121 -10.17 -17.71 9.20
C GLU A 121 -8.98 -18.07 10.08
N GLN A 122 -8.30 -17.07 10.66
CA GLN A 122 -7.23 -17.27 11.64
C GLN A 122 -7.75 -18.09 12.82
N TYR A 123 -8.95 -17.78 13.34
CA TYR A 123 -9.54 -18.53 14.45
C TYR A 123 -9.68 -20.02 14.11
N HIS A 124 -10.24 -20.37 12.95
CA HIS A 124 -10.39 -21.76 12.53
C HIS A 124 -9.05 -22.48 12.35
N GLN A 125 -8.03 -21.79 11.83
CA GLN A 125 -6.70 -22.35 11.66
C GLN A 125 -6.01 -22.56 13.02
N TRP A 126 -6.06 -21.57 13.92
CA TRP A 126 -5.32 -21.57 15.17
C TRP A 126 -6.00 -22.44 16.24
N SER A 127 -7.33 -22.56 16.20
CA SER A 127 -8.12 -23.42 17.09
C SER A 127 -7.78 -24.92 16.94
N LYS A 128 -7.14 -25.31 15.83
CA LYS A 128 -6.62 -26.68 15.63
C LYS A 128 -5.52 -27.05 16.63
N TYR A 129 -4.68 -26.09 17.02
CA TYR A 129 -3.57 -26.34 17.94
C TYR A 129 -4.05 -26.35 19.39
N TRP A 130 -4.82 -25.32 19.77
CA TRP A 130 -5.33 -25.16 21.12
C TRP A 130 -6.74 -24.54 21.10
N PRO A 131 -7.64 -24.93 22.02
CA PRO A 131 -8.97 -24.32 22.07
C PRO A 131 -8.91 -22.83 22.42
N LEU A 132 -9.43 -21.99 21.51
CA LEU A 132 -9.48 -20.54 21.66
C LEU A 132 -10.93 -20.03 21.81
N LYS A 133 -11.07 -18.83 22.38
CA LYS A 133 -12.27 -18.00 22.37
C LYS A 133 -12.10 -16.92 21.30
N TYR A 134 -13.04 -16.87 20.35
CA TYR A 134 -13.05 -15.80 19.35
C TYR A 134 -13.58 -14.52 19.98
N LEU A 135 -12.70 -13.53 20.13
CA LEU A 135 -13.07 -12.18 20.54
C LEU A 135 -13.23 -11.37 19.27
N LYS A 136 -14.48 -11.00 18.92
CA LYS A 136 -14.72 -10.20 17.71
C LYS A 136 -13.91 -8.89 17.79
N PRO A 137 -13.08 -8.57 16.78
CA PRO A 137 -12.41 -7.28 16.75
C PRO A 137 -13.44 -6.15 16.69
N LYS A 138 -13.06 -4.97 17.19
CA LYS A 138 -13.93 -3.78 17.22
C LYS A 138 -14.17 -3.17 15.84
N VAL A 139 -13.35 -3.53 14.85
CA VAL A 139 -13.41 -3.00 13.49
C VAL A 139 -14.36 -3.88 12.68
N THR A 140 -15.51 -3.32 12.31
CA THR A 140 -16.42 -3.90 11.31
C THR A 140 -16.15 -3.23 9.96
N PRO A 141 -15.95 -4.00 8.87
CA PRO A 141 -15.66 -3.42 7.57
C PRO A 141 -16.85 -2.57 7.10
N VAL A 142 -16.57 -1.31 6.75
CA VAL A 142 -17.57 -0.37 6.24
C VAL A 142 -17.75 -0.63 4.74
N VAL A 143 -18.95 -1.04 4.34
CA VAL A 143 -19.32 -1.16 2.93
C VAL A 143 -19.54 0.23 2.35
N CYS A 144 -18.56 0.76 1.62
CA CYS A 144 -18.62 2.09 1.01
C CYS A 144 -19.56 2.12 -0.22
N GLY A 145 -20.84 2.44 -0.03
CA GLY A 145 -21.87 2.34 -1.08
C GLY A 145 -22.10 3.57 -1.97
N HIS A 146 -21.77 4.81 -1.56
CA HIS A 146 -22.16 5.99 -2.36
C HIS A 146 -21.26 7.25 -2.27
N LEU A 147 -20.70 7.57 -1.10
CA LEU A 147 -19.96 8.82 -0.90
C LEU A 147 -18.59 8.86 -1.63
N THR A 148 -18.06 7.71 -2.04
CA THR A 148 -16.80 7.58 -2.80
C THR A 148 -16.83 8.25 -4.18
N LYS A 149 -18.00 8.30 -4.84
CA LYS A 149 -18.13 8.91 -6.18
C LYS A 149 -17.98 10.43 -6.18
N LEU A 150 -18.46 11.11 -5.13
CA LEU A 150 -18.35 12.57 -4.97
C LEU A 150 -16.90 13.06 -4.78
N LYS A 151 -16.01 12.20 -4.29
CA LYS A 151 -14.61 12.54 -3.96
C LYS A 151 -13.73 12.64 -5.20
N VAL A 152 -13.92 11.70 -6.13
CA VAL A 152 -13.13 11.60 -7.36
C VAL A 152 -13.45 12.77 -8.26
N THR A 153 -14.73 13.08 -8.46
CA THR A 153 -15.18 14.21 -9.29
C THR A 153 -14.67 15.56 -8.77
N GLU A 154 -14.72 15.79 -7.46
CA GLU A 154 -14.26 17.06 -6.88
C GLU A 154 -12.73 17.25 -6.91
N SER A 155 -11.94 16.18 -6.77
CA SER A 155 -10.48 16.25 -6.91
C SER A 155 -10.05 16.53 -8.35
N HIS A 156 -10.78 16.00 -9.34
CA HIS A 156 -10.53 16.25 -10.75
C HIS A 156 -10.87 17.69 -11.15
N GLN A 157 -11.94 18.27 -10.57
CA GLN A 157 -12.39 19.62 -10.88
C GLN A 157 -11.47 20.73 -10.34
N ARG A 158 -10.55 20.40 -9.42
CA ARG A 158 -9.63 21.35 -8.76
C ARG A 158 -8.15 21.12 -9.08
N GLN A 159 -7.85 20.76 -10.33
CA GLN A 159 -6.48 20.69 -10.87
C GLN A 159 -5.55 19.69 -10.15
N GLY A 160 -6.07 18.62 -9.55
CA GLY A 160 -5.25 17.57 -8.92
C GLY A 160 -4.67 17.93 -7.55
N LYS A 161 -5.09 19.03 -6.91
CA LYS A 161 -4.73 19.32 -5.51
C LYS A 161 -5.42 18.32 -4.57
N ALA A 162 -4.77 17.99 -3.45
CA ALA A 162 -5.35 17.07 -2.49
C ALA A 162 -6.60 17.67 -1.82
N VAL A 163 -7.68 16.89 -1.74
CA VAL A 163 -8.95 17.22 -1.11
C VAL A 163 -9.19 16.30 0.09
N CYS A 164 -9.76 16.86 1.15
CA CYS A 164 -10.25 16.15 2.33
C CYS A 164 -11.69 16.55 2.64
N ILE A 165 -12.55 15.57 2.88
CA ILE A 165 -13.97 15.72 3.22
C ILE A 165 -14.22 14.97 4.52
N ILE A 166 -14.89 15.61 5.47
CA ILE A 166 -15.29 15.01 6.74
C ILE A 166 -16.81 14.91 6.78
N THR A 167 -17.31 13.71 7.04
CA THR A 167 -18.73 13.42 7.16
C THR A 167 -19.09 12.93 8.55
N TYR A 168 -20.33 13.18 8.96
CA TYR A 168 -20.95 12.65 10.18
C TYR A 168 -22.40 12.29 9.85
N ASN A 169 -22.83 11.08 10.21
CA ASN A 169 -24.17 10.57 9.86
C ASN A 169 -24.51 10.78 8.37
N ASP A 170 -23.59 10.44 7.45
CA ASP A 170 -23.71 10.63 5.99
C ASP A 170 -23.84 12.09 5.51
N ARG A 171 -23.68 13.09 6.38
CA ARG A 171 -23.70 14.53 6.02
C ARG A 171 -22.30 15.11 5.98
N ILE A 172 -22.05 15.99 5.01
CA ILE A 172 -20.75 16.68 4.87
C ILE A 172 -20.69 17.86 5.84
N ILE A 173 -19.75 17.82 6.79
CA ILE A 173 -19.52 18.92 7.74
C ILE A 173 -18.45 19.86 7.22
N ALA A 174 -17.34 19.30 6.75
CA ALA A 174 -16.18 20.09 6.35
C ALA A 174 -15.59 19.57 5.05
N LYS A 175 -15.22 20.51 4.19
CA LYS A 175 -14.46 20.26 2.97
C LYS A 175 -13.27 21.19 2.92
N ALA A 176 -12.09 20.64 2.70
CA ALA A 176 -10.88 21.41 2.54
C ALA A 176 -10.04 20.92 1.37
N VAL A 177 -9.25 21.84 0.83
CA VAL A 177 -8.29 21.59 -0.26
C VAL A 177 -6.93 21.99 0.25
N ASP A 178 -5.91 21.31 -0.24
CA ASP A 178 -4.52 21.59 -0.02
C ASP A 178 -4.14 23.02 -0.47
N ASP A 179 -3.56 23.79 0.44
CA ASP A 179 -3.14 25.18 0.24
C ASP A 179 -1.67 25.37 0.69
N ARG A 180 -0.83 24.41 0.29
CA ARG A 180 0.61 24.44 0.58
C ARG A 180 1.35 25.60 -0.09
N ASP A 181 0.75 26.20 -1.12
CA ASP A 181 1.29 27.37 -1.81
C ASP A 181 1.36 28.59 -0.87
N SER A 182 0.39 28.71 0.05
CA SER A 182 0.34 29.81 1.02
C SER A 182 1.13 29.50 2.30
N ASN A 183 0.98 28.28 2.82
CA ASN A 183 1.72 27.81 3.99
C ASN A 183 1.97 26.31 3.88
N ILE A 184 3.22 25.90 4.08
CA ILE A 184 3.66 24.50 3.99
C ILE A 184 2.83 23.56 4.87
N LEU A 185 2.31 24.05 6.01
CA LEU A 185 1.50 23.26 6.94
C LEU A 185 0.01 23.17 6.57
N ASN A 186 -0.45 23.91 5.56
CA ASN A 186 -1.86 23.95 5.14
C ASN A 186 -2.22 22.74 4.26
N HIS A 187 -2.08 21.55 4.84
CA HIS A 187 -2.51 20.31 4.22
C HIS A 187 -4.03 20.19 4.29
N ALA A 188 -4.63 19.54 3.28
CA ALA A 188 -6.08 19.37 3.18
C ALA A 188 -6.72 18.76 4.44
N ALA A 189 -6.10 17.73 5.03
CA ALA A 189 -6.62 17.08 6.24
C ALA A 189 -6.62 18.01 7.47
N LEU A 190 -5.55 18.80 7.65
CA LEU A 190 -5.44 19.75 8.76
C LEU A 190 -6.46 20.89 8.63
N LEU A 191 -6.61 21.40 7.41
CA LEU A 191 -7.60 22.44 7.12
C LEU A 191 -9.04 21.92 7.33
N ALA A 192 -9.31 20.66 6.98
CA ALA A 192 -10.62 20.06 7.20
C ALA A 192 -10.94 19.95 8.70
N VAL A 193 -10.00 19.45 9.50
CA VAL A 193 -10.14 19.38 10.97
C VAL A 193 -10.30 20.79 11.57
N ARG A 194 -9.53 21.77 11.10
CA ARG A 194 -9.66 23.16 11.55
C ARG A 194 -11.08 23.71 11.30
N LYS A 195 -11.65 23.48 10.12
CA LYS A 195 -13.02 23.91 9.81
C LYS A 195 -14.08 23.27 10.72
N VAL A 196 -13.90 21.99 11.07
CA VAL A 196 -14.78 21.32 12.05
C VAL A 196 -14.67 22.00 13.42
N ALA A 197 -13.45 22.31 13.86
CA ALA A 197 -13.24 23.01 15.13
C ALA A 197 -13.82 24.43 15.13
N GLU A 198 -13.69 25.17 14.02
CA GLU A 198 -14.30 26.49 13.84
C GLU A 198 -15.83 26.41 13.89
N ALA A 199 -16.43 25.42 13.21
CA ALA A 199 -17.87 25.17 13.26
C ALA A 199 -18.35 24.83 14.68
N GLN A 200 -17.59 24.02 15.43
CA GLN A 200 -17.88 23.70 16.83
C GLN A 200 -17.76 24.91 17.76
N GLN A 201 -16.80 25.80 17.52
CA GLN A 201 -16.64 27.02 18.32
C GLN A 201 -17.76 28.03 18.07
N ALA A 202 -18.31 28.06 16.86
CA ALA A 202 -19.44 28.92 16.53
C ALA A 202 -20.71 28.54 17.30
N ASP A 203 -20.88 27.26 17.67
CA ASP A 203 -22.01 26.75 18.45
C ASP A 203 -21.64 26.34 19.90
N PRO A 204 -21.58 27.29 20.85
CA PRO A 204 -21.17 27.02 22.23
C PRO A 204 -22.14 26.12 23.01
N LYS A 205 -23.39 25.96 22.54
CA LYS A 205 -24.39 25.06 23.16
C LYS A 205 -23.98 23.58 23.03
N LEU A 206 -23.35 23.17 21.94
CA LEU A 206 -22.92 21.79 21.70
C LEU A 206 -21.74 21.37 22.60
N MET A 207 -20.80 22.28 22.84
CA MET A 207 -19.62 22.02 23.69
C MET A 207 -19.98 21.70 25.15
N THR A 208 -21.08 22.25 25.68
CA THR A 208 -21.50 22.03 27.07
C THR A 208 -22.05 20.61 27.31
N ASN A 209 -22.69 20.01 26.31
CA ASN A 209 -23.22 18.65 26.37
C ASN A 209 -22.10 17.60 26.30
N ALA A 210 -21.06 17.85 25.50
CA ALA A 210 -19.88 17.00 25.39
C ALA A 210 -19.08 16.90 26.70
N LYS A 211 -18.85 18.03 27.37
CA LYS A 211 -18.18 18.08 28.69
C LYS A 211 -18.99 17.36 29.78
N LYS A 212 -20.32 17.52 29.79
CA LYS A 212 -21.21 16.85 30.75
C LYS A 212 -21.23 15.32 30.58
N ARG A 213 -21.22 14.83 29.33
CA ARG A 213 -21.12 13.39 29.02
C ARG A 213 -19.76 12.79 29.40
N TYR A 214 -18.67 13.54 29.22
CA TYR A 214 -17.33 13.09 29.60
C TYR A 214 -17.12 13.03 31.12
N MET A 215 -17.78 13.91 31.90
CA MET A 215 -17.75 13.88 33.37
C MET A 215 -18.75 12.89 34.01
N GLY A 216 -19.46 12.07 33.21
CA GLY A 216 -20.27 10.96 33.73
C GLY A 216 -21.51 11.37 34.53
N GLN A 217 -21.99 12.61 34.40
CA GLN A 217 -23.14 13.09 35.17
C GLN A 217 -24.43 12.63 34.49
N ARG A 218 -25.13 11.66 35.10
CA ARG A 218 -26.39 11.11 34.61
C ARG A 218 -27.43 12.22 34.44
N TYR A 219 -28.02 12.27 33.24
CA TYR A 219 -29.10 13.18 32.87
C TYR A 219 -30.39 12.74 33.56
N SER A 220 -30.90 13.53 34.52
CA SER A 220 -32.30 13.47 34.93
C SER A 220 -33.12 14.19 33.87
N SER A 221 -33.97 13.44 33.17
CA SER A 221 -34.93 13.92 32.20
C SER A 221 -35.98 14.79 32.87
N GLU A 222 -35.92 16.10 32.70
CA GLU A 222 -37.03 17.05 32.87
C GLU A 222 -36.53 18.45 32.51
N ASP A 223 -36.63 18.83 31.23
CA ASP A 223 -37.20 20.12 30.86
C ASP A 223 -37.52 20.15 29.36
N LYS A 224 -38.79 20.41 29.03
CA LYS A 224 -39.26 20.64 27.65
C LYS A 224 -39.31 22.15 27.44
N GLY A 225 -38.31 22.68 26.75
CA GLY A 225 -38.33 24.04 26.21
C GLY A 225 -38.51 24.01 24.70
N GLU A 226 -39.72 24.33 24.25
CA GLU A 226 -40.10 24.60 22.86
C GLU A 226 -39.45 25.92 22.41
N PHE A 227 -38.70 25.92 21.30
CA PHE A 227 -38.41 27.14 20.55
C PHE A 227 -38.04 26.81 19.10
N ASP A 228 -38.83 27.33 18.17
CA ASP A 228 -38.62 27.27 16.72
C ASP A 228 -37.39 28.06 16.29
N ALA A 229 -36.53 27.47 15.45
CA ALA A 229 -35.61 28.20 14.58
C ALA A 229 -35.25 27.34 13.36
N ALA A 230 -35.80 27.71 12.20
CA ALA A 230 -35.38 27.19 10.92
C ALA A 230 -34.00 27.77 10.55
N GLU A 231 -32.94 26.99 10.74
CA GLU A 231 -31.62 27.26 10.18
C GLU A 231 -30.91 25.91 10.04
N SER A 232 -30.38 25.60 8.86
CA SER A 232 -29.97 24.25 8.42
C SER A 232 -29.31 23.40 9.51
N ASP A 233 -30.02 22.36 9.98
CA ASP A 233 -29.56 21.39 10.98
C ASP A 233 -28.35 20.59 10.47
N ILE A 234 -27.17 21.19 10.47
CA ILE A 234 -25.92 20.48 10.28
C ILE A 234 -25.61 19.86 11.65
N GLU A 235 -25.90 18.57 11.80
CA GLU A 235 -25.49 17.81 12.98
C GLU A 235 -23.96 17.76 13.04
N ILE A 236 -23.38 18.61 13.88
CA ILE A 236 -21.93 18.67 14.12
C ILE A 236 -21.61 17.72 15.30
N PRO A 237 -20.48 16.97 15.25
CA PRO A 237 -20.08 16.11 16.36
C PRO A 237 -19.87 16.91 17.65
N ASP A 238 -20.31 16.34 18.76
CA ASP A 238 -20.21 16.95 20.09
C ASP A 238 -18.75 17.16 20.56
N TYR A 239 -17.82 16.27 20.15
CA TYR A 239 -16.42 16.30 20.59
C TYR A 239 -15.45 15.95 19.47
N LEU A 240 -14.55 16.89 19.14
CA LEU A 240 -13.53 16.73 18.09
C LEU A 240 -14.16 16.20 16.79
N CYS A 241 -13.70 15.06 16.28
CA CYS A 241 -14.28 14.40 15.13
C CYS A 241 -14.71 12.96 15.48
N THR A 242 -15.23 12.74 16.70
CA THR A 242 -15.71 11.42 17.11
C THR A 242 -16.85 10.95 16.23
N GLN A 243 -16.80 9.68 15.79
CA GLN A 243 -17.78 9.08 14.87
C GLN A 243 -17.83 9.73 13.47
N CYS A 244 -16.91 10.65 13.17
CA CYS A 244 -16.78 11.17 11.81
C CYS A 244 -16.05 10.16 10.93
N GLU A 245 -16.42 10.16 9.66
CA GLU A 245 -15.72 9.46 8.59
C GLU A 245 -14.95 10.48 7.77
N VAL A 246 -13.70 10.17 7.45
CA VAL A 246 -12.82 11.08 6.74
C VAL A 246 -12.44 10.49 5.41
N PHE A 247 -12.51 11.34 4.40
CA PHE A 247 -12.36 10.96 3.01
C PHE A 247 -11.30 11.81 2.36
N ILE A 248 -10.20 11.17 1.96
CA ILE A 248 -9.00 11.85 1.48
C ILE A 248 -8.66 11.36 0.08
N SER A 249 -8.31 12.31 -0.79
CA SER A 249 -7.88 12.00 -2.17
C SER A 249 -6.53 11.28 -2.26
N HIS A 250 -5.62 11.52 -1.31
CA HIS A 250 -4.25 11.00 -1.30
C HIS A 250 -3.95 10.40 0.06
N GLU A 251 -2.91 9.57 0.14
CA GLU A 251 -2.45 9.03 1.42
C GLU A 251 -2.00 10.19 2.34
N PRO A 252 -2.50 10.27 3.59
CA PRO A 252 -2.11 11.31 4.51
C PRO A 252 -0.64 11.15 4.92
N CYS A 253 0.14 12.24 4.95
CA CYS A 253 1.48 12.21 5.52
C CYS A 253 1.44 11.95 7.03
N CYS A 254 2.60 11.64 7.65
CA CYS A 254 2.69 11.36 9.09
C CYS A 254 2.04 12.45 9.97
N MET A 255 2.21 13.73 9.60
CA MET A 255 1.57 14.85 10.31
C MET A 255 0.04 14.82 10.21
N CYS A 256 -0.50 14.58 9.01
CA CYS A 256 -1.95 14.50 8.81
C CYS A 256 -2.55 13.26 9.46
N ALA A 257 -1.86 12.11 9.35
CA ALA A 257 -2.28 10.87 10.00
C ALA A 257 -2.33 11.04 11.52
N MET A 258 -1.29 11.65 12.11
CA MET A 258 -1.25 11.91 13.55
C MET A 258 -2.35 12.91 13.97
N ALA A 259 -2.62 13.93 13.17
CA ALA A 259 -3.70 14.87 13.45
C ALA A 259 -5.08 14.19 13.46
N LEU A 260 -5.36 13.32 12.48
CA LEU A 260 -6.62 12.57 12.43
C LEU A 260 -6.77 11.61 13.62
N LEU A 261 -5.67 10.99 14.06
CA LEU A 261 -5.64 10.16 15.27
C LEU A 261 -6.00 10.98 16.52
N HIS A 262 -5.40 12.17 16.67
CA HIS A 262 -5.72 13.08 17.76
C HIS A 262 -7.16 13.59 17.72
N SER A 263 -7.73 13.75 16.52
CA SER A 263 -9.14 14.11 16.32
C SER A 263 -10.14 12.97 16.58
N ARG A 264 -9.67 11.74 16.86
CA ARG A 264 -10.49 10.54 17.14
C ARG A 264 -11.51 10.20 16.06
N VAL A 265 -11.06 10.30 14.81
CA VAL A 265 -11.84 9.90 13.64
C VAL A 265 -12.18 8.41 13.68
N SER A 266 -13.37 8.03 13.20
CA SER A 266 -13.84 6.63 13.19
C SER A 266 -13.21 5.80 12.08
N SER A 267 -13.24 6.33 10.86
CA SER A 267 -12.75 5.66 9.66
C SER A 267 -12.11 6.66 8.71
N VAL A 268 -11.08 6.22 7.99
CA VAL A 268 -10.43 7.01 6.93
C VAL A 268 -10.46 6.19 5.65
N THR A 269 -11.08 6.74 4.60
CA THR A 269 -10.99 6.17 3.24
C THR A 269 -10.13 7.07 2.39
N CYS A 270 -8.99 6.55 1.94
CA CYS A 270 -8.14 7.23 0.97
C CYS A 270 -8.30 6.59 -0.42
N ILE A 271 -8.08 7.38 -1.48
CA ILE A 271 -7.90 6.84 -2.82
C ILE A 271 -6.41 6.51 -2.94
N MET A 272 -6.07 5.23 -2.99
CA MET A 272 -4.73 4.80 -3.34
C MET A 272 -4.52 5.05 -4.84
N GLN A 273 -4.06 6.25 -5.18
CA GLN A 273 -3.28 6.39 -6.40
C GLN A 273 -2.03 5.57 -6.16
N ARG A 274 -1.80 4.50 -6.96
CA ARG A 274 -0.52 3.80 -6.96
C ARG A 274 0.55 4.84 -7.18
N TYR A 275 1.19 5.29 -6.09
CA TYR A 275 2.35 6.15 -6.20
C TYR A 275 3.32 5.37 -7.06
N ALA A 276 3.65 5.91 -8.23
CA ALA A 276 4.81 5.49 -8.97
C ALA A 276 6.02 5.88 -8.10
N LEU A 277 6.28 5.08 -7.05
CA LEU A 277 7.45 5.18 -6.16
C LEU A 277 8.74 5.24 -6.96
N ILE A 278 8.70 4.75 -8.20
CA ILE A 278 9.70 4.95 -9.23
C ILE A 278 9.08 5.92 -10.26
N PRO A 279 9.40 7.23 -10.24
CA PRO A 279 9.10 8.07 -11.39
C PRO A 279 9.74 7.41 -12.61
N PRO A 280 9.07 7.37 -13.78
CA PRO A 280 9.63 6.72 -14.96
C PRO A 280 11.03 7.27 -15.18
N LEU A 281 12.04 6.40 -15.13
CA LEU A 281 13.43 6.77 -15.31
C LEU A 281 13.58 7.45 -16.67
N HIS A 282 13.55 8.77 -16.67
CA HIS A 282 13.84 9.54 -17.86
C HIS A 282 15.33 9.40 -18.12
N ILE A 283 15.70 8.93 -19.31
CA ILE A 283 17.09 8.73 -19.71
C ILE A 283 17.94 10.00 -19.51
N LEU A 284 17.32 11.18 -19.63
CA LEU A 284 17.91 12.50 -19.43
C LEU A 284 18.31 12.78 -17.98
N GLY A 285 17.67 12.14 -17.00
CA GLY A 285 18.05 12.23 -15.59
C GLY A 285 19.36 11.52 -15.26
N ALA A 286 19.80 10.57 -16.10
CA ALA A 286 21.07 9.87 -15.93
C ALA A 286 22.27 10.63 -16.56
N LEU A 287 22.02 11.78 -17.19
CA LEU A 287 23.00 12.54 -17.96
C LEU A 287 23.50 13.76 -17.18
N ARG A 288 24.80 14.00 -17.30
CA ARG A 288 25.46 15.22 -16.82
C ARG A 288 25.56 16.27 -17.92
N ARG A 289 25.97 15.86 -19.13
CA ARG A 289 26.10 16.75 -20.29
C ARG A 289 25.52 16.11 -21.54
N LEU A 290 24.86 16.92 -22.35
CA LEU A 290 24.29 16.55 -23.64
C LEU A 290 24.79 17.57 -24.68
N HIS A 291 25.53 17.10 -25.69
CA HIS A 291 26.04 17.95 -26.76
C HIS A 291 25.53 17.46 -28.12
N ILE A 292 24.83 18.33 -28.84
CA ILE A 292 24.22 18.02 -30.14
C ILE A 292 24.94 18.78 -31.24
N SER A 293 25.50 18.07 -32.21
CA SER A 293 26.16 18.64 -33.39
C SER A 293 25.37 18.27 -34.63
N TYR A 294 25.08 19.24 -35.50
CA TYR A 294 24.39 18.96 -36.76
C TYR A 294 24.78 19.94 -37.87
N SER A 295 24.71 19.51 -39.12
CA SER A 295 24.97 20.36 -40.29
C SER A 295 23.67 20.91 -40.88
N ASN A 296 23.68 22.16 -41.33
CA ASN A 296 22.56 22.75 -42.05
C ASN A 296 22.44 22.30 -43.51
N LYS A 297 23.48 21.66 -44.06
CA LYS A 297 23.46 21.10 -45.43
C LYS A 297 22.54 19.88 -45.55
N ARG A 298 22.30 19.18 -44.43
CA ARG A 298 21.51 17.95 -44.34
C ARG A 298 20.12 18.24 -43.76
N LEU A 299 19.29 18.95 -44.51
CA LEU A 299 17.98 19.40 -44.04
C LEU A 299 17.05 18.25 -43.66
N ASP A 300 16.95 17.23 -44.51
CA ASP A 300 16.00 16.13 -44.31
C ASP A 300 16.43 15.13 -43.22
N THR A 301 17.73 14.84 -43.14
CA THR A 301 18.25 13.81 -42.23
C THR A 301 18.58 14.37 -40.84
N ALA A 302 18.92 15.66 -40.72
CA ALA A 302 19.24 16.30 -39.44
C ALA A 302 18.00 16.88 -38.71
N ASP A 303 16.79 16.67 -39.20
CA ASP A 303 15.57 17.19 -38.56
C ASP A 303 15.37 16.66 -37.13
N ILE A 304 15.79 15.41 -36.87
CA ILE A 304 15.76 14.81 -35.53
C ILE A 304 16.62 15.63 -34.56
N ALA A 305 17.81 16.06 -34.99
CA ALA A 305 18.70 16.88 -34.17
C ALA A 305 18.09 18.27 -33.89
N ARG A 306 17.45 18.91 -34.88
CA ARG A 306 16.78 20.21 -34.68
C ARG A 306 15.64 20.11 -33.65
N ARG A 307 14.79 19.09 -33.79
CA ARG A 307 13.70 18.84 -32.83
C ARG A 307 14.25 18.56 -31.43
N LEU A 308 15.35 17.81 -31.34
CA LEU A 308 16.01 17.54 -30.08
C LEU A 308 16.59 18.80 -29.43
N VAL A 309 17.20 19.70 -30.21
CA VAL A 309 17.70 21.00 -29.71
C VAL A 309 16.56 21.86 -29.16
N ILE A 310 15.43 21.96 -29.88
CA ILE A 310 14.25 22.71 -29.40
C ILE A 310 13.71 22.10 -28.10
N TYR A 311 13.56 20.78 -28.07
CA TYR A 311 13.08 20.06 -26.88
C TYR A 311 14.01 20.26 -25.68
N THR A 312 15.32 20.17 -25.89
CA THR A 312 16.32 20.24 -24.82
C THR A 312 16.59 21.65 -24.33
N THR A 313 16.39 22.65 -25.17
CA THR A 313 16.53 24.07 -24.81
C THR A 313 15.28 24.61 -24.09
N GLY A 314 14.14 23.93 -24.21
CA GLY A 314 12.87 24.36 -23.62
C GLY A 314 12.88 24.42 -22.08
N ASP A 315 12.21 25.44 -21.53
CA ASP A 315 12.19 25.72 -20.09
C ASP A 315 11.61 24.58 -19.25
N LYS A 316 10.63 23.86 -19.82
CA LYS A 316 10.02 22.68 -19.19
C LYS A 316 11.07 21.61 -18.85
N LEU A 317 12.08 21.44 -19.69
CA LEU A 317 13.11 20.44 -19.45
C LEU A 317 14.15 20.93 -18.44
N LYS A 318 14.56 22.20 -18.53
CA LYS A 318 15.48 22.83 -17.57
C LYS A 318 14.93 22.80 -16.13
N LEU A 319 13.63 23.03 -15.98
CA LEU A 319 12.95 22.91 -14.68
C LEU A 319 12.91 21.47 -14.16
N LYS A 320 12.77 20.48 -15.05
CA LYS A 320 12.75 19.05 -14.68
C LYS A 320 14.14 18.49 -14.36
N PHE A 321 15.17 18.92 -15.08
CA PHE A 321 16.54 18.41 -14.95
C PHE A 321 17.54 19.58 -14.86
N PRO A 322 17.63 20.26 -13.70
CA PRO A 322 18.53 21.41 -13.53
C PRO A 322 20.02 21.03 -13.59
N GLN A 323 20.33 19.76 -13.33
CA GLN A 323 21.69 19.19 -13.34
C GLN A 323 22.23 18.99 -14.78
N LEU A 324 21.34 18.96 -15.79
CA LEU A 324 21.66 18.60 -17.16
C LEU A 324 22.19 19.81 -17.93
N TYR A 325 23.46 19.76 -18.32
CA TYR A 325 24.05 20.80 -19.16
C TYR A 325 23.90 20.46 -20.64
N VAL A 326 23.08 21.24 -21.36
CA VAL A 326 22.82 21.06 -22.79
C VAL A 326 23.64 22.07 -23.59
N THR A 327 24.36 21.58 -24.60
CA THR A 327 25.07 22.40 -25.59
C THR A 327 24.74 21.92 -26.99
N TRP A 328 24.82 22.81 -27.96
CA TRP A 328 24.64 22.45 -29.35
C TRP A 328 25.52 23.31 -30.25
N GLU A 329 25.89 22.76 -31.39
CA GLU A 329 26.67 23.43 -32.42
C GLU A 329 26.10 23.14 -33.81
N ILE A 330 26.18 24.15 -34.67
CA ILE A 330 25.85 24.02 -36.09
C ILE A 330 27.17 23.94 -36.84
N LEU A 331 27.31 22.90 -37.67
CA LEU A 331 28.49 22.65 -38.48
C LEU A 331 28.26 23.14 -39.91
N ASP A 332 29.17 23.96 -40.42
CA ASP A 332 29.11 24.50 -41.78
C ASP A 332 29.58 23.49 -42.84
N TYR A 333 30.32 22.46 -42.43
CA TYR A 333 30.76 21.37 -43.29
C TYR A 333 29.74 20.22 -43.29
N ASP A 334 29.86 19.36 -44.30
CA ASP A 334 28.96 18.22 -44.48
C ASP A 334 29.29 17.12 -43.47
N ALA A 335 28.64 17.15 -42.31
CA ALA A 335 28.83 16.20 -41.22
C ALA A 335 27.48 15.58 -40.78
N PRO A 336 27.46 14.28 -40.45
CA PRO A 336 26.25 13.63 -39.95
C PRO A 336 25.90 14.18 -38.56
N ALA A 337 24.59 14.26 -38.27
CA ALA A 337 24.13 14.71 -36.98
C ALA A 337 24.59 13.75 -35.87
N SER A 338 25.26 14.25 -34.84
CA SER A 338 25.79 13.42 -33.76
C SER A 338 25.48 13.98 -32.38
N LEU A 339 25.18 13.07 -31.46
CA LEU A 339 24.90 13.33 -30.06
C LEU A 339 25.99 12.74 -29.18
N ASN A 340 26.68 13.64 -28.47
CA ASN A 340 27.65 13.28 -27.46
C ASN A 340 26.99 13.39 -26.09
N VAL A 341 27.01 12.29 -25.36
CA VAL A 341 26.35 12.15 -24.06
C VAL A 341 27.40 11.86 -23.01
N GLU A 342 27.37 12.60 -21.91
CA GLU A 342 28.14 12.31 -20.71
C GLU A 342 27.19 11.89 -19.59
N PHE A 343 27.40 10.68 -19.07
CA PHE A 343 26.61 10.13 -17.97
C PHE A 343 27.13 10.63 -16.61
N LEU A 344 26.29 10.52 -15.57
CA LEU A 344 26.70 10.88 -14.19
C LEU A 344 27.92 10.07 -13.68
N ASN A 345 28.16 8.88 -14.22
CA ASN A 345 29.32 8.05 -13.92
C ASN A 345 30.62 8.48 -14.67
N GLY A 346 30.58 9.58 -15.42
CA GLY A 346 31.73 10.10 -16.18
C GLY A 346 32.00 9.39 -17.51
N LYS A 347 31.24 8.35 -17.87
CA LYS A 347 31.37 7.71 -19.18
C LYS A 347 30.79 8.61 -20.26
N THR A 348 31.50 8.70 -21.39
CA THR A 348 31.04 9.41 -22.58
C THR A 348 30.67 8.42 -23.68
N ARG A 349 29.59 8.72 -24.41
CA ARG A 349 29.19 7.96 -25.61
C ARG A 349 28.76 8.91 -26.71
N ARG A 350 29.15 8.59 -27.94
CA ARG A 350 28.74 9.28 -29.15
C ARG A 350 27.75 8.43 -29.92
N TYR A 351 26.62 9.01 -30.27
CA TYR A 351 25.59 8.40 -31.11
C TYR A 351 25.41 9.24 -32.36
N ILE A 352 25.22 8.58 -33.51
CA ILE A 352 24.82 9.26 -34.74
C ILE A 352 23.30 9.29 -34.75
N ILE A 353 22.72 10.47 -34.84
CA ILE A 353 21.27 10.71 -34.82
C ILE A 353 20.83 11.25 -36.18
N GLU A 354 21.31 10.62 -37.22
CA GLU A 354 20.88 10.92 -38.57
C GLU A 354 19.61 10.11 -38.86
N GLY A 355 18.53 10.82 -39.19
CA GLY A 355 17.31 10.17 -39.67
C GLY A 355 17.51 9.68 -41.10
N TYR A 356 16.76 8.66 -41.49
CA TYR A 356 16.63 8.27 -42.89
C TYR A 356 15.75 9.29 -43.63
N SER A 357 16.12 9.64 -44.86
CA SER A 357 15.25 10.44 -45.72
C SER A 357 13.92 9.72 -45.98
N LYS A 358 12.85 10.46 -46.32
CA LYS A 358 11.55 9.85 -46.65
C LYS A 358 11.65 8.71 -47.69
N PRO A 359 12.36 8.87 -48.84
CA PRO A 359 12.49 7.78 -49.80
C PRO A 359 13.31 6.59 -49.28
N GLU A 360 14.36 6.84 -48.49
CA GLU A 360 15.14 5.75 -47.87
C GLU A 360 14.31 4.97 -46.85
N ARG A 361 13.48 5.66 -46.06
CA ARG A 361 12.55 5.01 -45.13
C ARG A 361 11.57 4.11 -45.87
N GLU A 362 10.96 4.62 -46.93
CA GLU A 362 10.00 3.85 -47.75
C GLU A 362 10.68 2.62 -48.36
N ARG A 363 11.92 2.77 -48.86
CA ARG A 363 12.73 1.66 -49.36
C ARG A 363 13.06 0.63 -48.28
N LEU A 364 13.51 1.06 -47.10
CA LEU A 364 13.83 0.15 -45.99
C LEU A 364 12.59 -0.60 -45.50
N VAL A 365 11.46 0.09 -45.36
CA VAL A 365 10.19 -0.54 -44.98
C VAL A 365 9.73 -1.53 -46.06
N ALA A 366 9.85 -1.19 -47.34
CA ALA A 366 9.54 -2.10 -48.43
C ALA A 366 10.47 -3.32 -48.45
N GLU A 367 11.77 -3.14 -48.20
CA GLU A 367 12.74 -4.23 -48.10
C GLU A 367 12.44 -5.14 -46.91
N TRP A 368 12.06 -4.57 -45.76
CA TRP A 368 11.66 -5.34 -44.58
C TRP A 368 10.35 -6.09 -44.80
N GLN A 369 9.37 -5.45 -45.44
CA GLN A 369 8.13 -6.12 -45.83
C GLN A 369 8.38 -7.24 -46.83
N PHE A 370 9.31 -7.05 -47.76
CA PHE A 370 9.72 -8.07 -48.71
C PHE A 370 10.43 -9.23 -48.02
N LYS A 371 11.40 -8.97 -47.14
CA LYS A 371 12.07 -9.99 -46.31
C LYS A 371 11.10 -10.75 -45.43
N ALA A 372 10.20 -10.05 -44.72
CA ALA A 372 9.18 -10.68 -43.88
C ALA A 372 8.17 -11.52 -44.69
N LYS A 373 7.89 -11.16 -45.95
CA LYS A 373 7.07 -11.98 -46.86
C LYS A 373 7.84 -13.16 -47.47
N LEU A 374 9.16 -13.04 -47.60
CA LEU A 374 10.03 -14.10 -48.09
C LEU A 374 10.39 -15.12 -47.01
N GLU A 375 10.38 -14.73 -45.73
CA GLU A 375 10.53 -15.66 -44.63
C GLU A 375 9.32 -16.60 -44.61
N PRO A 376 9.50 -17.90 -44.93
CA PRO A 376 8.40 -18.85 -44.86
C PRO A 376 7.97 -18.99 -43.40
N TRP A 377 6.67 -19.13 -43.18
CA TRP A 377 6.12 -19.38 -41.85
C TRP A 377 6.79 -20.64 -41.27
N PRO A 378 7.13 -20.69 -39.97
CA PRO A 378 7.81 -21.83 -39.36
C PRO A 378 7.09 -23.16 -39.59
N GLU A 379 5.76 -23.10 -39.74
CA GLU A 379 4.87 -24.23 -40.00
C GLU A 379 4.98 -24.79 -41.43
N THR A 380 5.45 -23.99 -42.39
CA THR A 380 5.65 -24.37 -43.79
C THR A 380 7.06 -24.85 -44.11
N LEU A 381 8.00 -24.68 -43.17
CA LEU A 381 9.33 -25.27 -43.26
C LEU A 381 9.24 -26.76 -42.95
N ALA A 382 9.84 -27.59 -43.80
CA ALA A 382 9.95 -29.02 -43.51
C ALA A 382 10.67 -29.20 -42.15
N PRO A 383 10.16 -30.06 -41.24
CA PRO A 383 10.81 -30.31 -39.96
C PRO A 383 12.24 -30.78 -40.24
N THR A 384 13.21 -29.99 -39.79
CA THR A 384 14.62 -30.36 -39.89
C THR A 384 14.86 -31.45 -38.86
N PHE A 385 15.08 -32.68 -39.33
CA PHE A 385 15.56 -33.74 -38.46
C PHE A 385 16.97 -33.34 -37.99
N GLU A 386 17.14 -33.18 -36.68
CA GLU A 386 18.46 -33.07 -36.07
C GLU A 386 19.20 -34.38 -36.35
N GLY A 387 19.97 -34.40 -37.44
CA GLY A 387 20.92 -35.45 -37.74
C GLY A 387 21.92 -35.51 -36.59
N ASN A 388 21.89 -36.64 -35.87
CA ASN A 388 22.78 -37.03 -34.80
C ASN A 388 24.23 -36.60 -35.13
N LYS A 389 24.68 -35.48 -34.55
CA LYS A 389 26.08 -35.05 -34.70
C LYS A 389 26.93 -35.93 -33.79
N GLU A 390 27.36 -37.03 -34.38
CA GLU A 390 28.50 -37.81 -33.94
C GLU A 390 29.65 -36.90 -33.51
N SER A 391 30.11 -37.14 -32.29
CA SER A 391 31.40 -36.70 -31.79
C SER A 391 32.52 -37.20 -32.72
N LYS A 392 33.15 -36.33 -33.51
CA LYS A 392 34.50 -36.59 -34.02
C LYS A 392 35.39 -35.36 -33.81
N GLY A 393 36.46 -35.65 -33.09
CA GLY A 393 37.41 -34.72 -32.52
C GLY A 393 38.15 -33.88 -33.54
N SER A 394 38.53 -32.70 -33.07
CA SER A 394 39.71 -31.99 -33.53
C SER A 394 40.89 -32.95 -33.62
N ASN A 395 41.49 -33.06 -34.80
CA ASN A 395 42.90 -33.39 -34.88
C ASN A 395 43.56 -32.52 -35.95
N ASN A 396 44.61 -31.85 -35.51
CA ASN A 396 45.53 -31.05 -36.30
C ASN A 396 46.19 -31.89 -37.39
N GLY A 397 46.57 -31.26 -38.50
CA GLY A 397 47.43 -31.86 -39.51
C GLY A 397 47.77 -30.87 -40.60
N GLU A 398 49.05 -30.51 -40.65
CA GLU A 398 49.71 -29.54 -41.51
C GLU A 398 49.74 -29.94 -43.00
N ALA A 399 50.21 -28.96 -43.78
CA ALA A 399 51.10 -29.11 -44.93
C ALA A 399 50.51 -29.22 -46.36
N GLU A 400 50.81 -28.17 -47.12
CA GLU A 400 51.48 -28.16 -48.43
C GLU A 400 50.83 -28.79 -49.67
N GLY A 401 50.83 -28.00 -50.75
CA GLY A 401 51.38 -28.44 -52.03
C GLY A 401 50.41 -28.66 -53.20
N GLY A 402 50.31 -27.64 -54.04
CA GLY A 402 50.46 -27.73 -55.50
C GLY A 402 49.56 -28.66 -56.33
N SER A 403 48.73 -28.03 -57.17
CA SER A 403 48.84 -28.15 -58.64
C SER A 403 48.20 -26.94 -59.29
#